data_AF-A0A5M3N7Z6-F1
#
_entry.id   AF-A0A5M3N7Z6-F1
#
_cell.length_a   1.000
_cell.length_b   1.000
_cell.length_c   1.000
_cell.angle_alpha   90.00
_cell.angle_beta   90.00
_cell.angle_gamma   90.00
#
_symmetry.space_group_name_H-M   'P 1'
#
loop_
_entity.id
_entity.type
_entity.pdbx_description
1 polymer ?
#
loop_
_entity_poly.entity_id
_entity_poly.type
_entity_poly.pdbx_seq_one_letter_code
_entity_poly.pdbx_strand_id
1 'polypeptide(L)'
;MENPFDTAKTRPSNISTLAATEYTDFPESSSPVREGLPFSNSPPPTSTSDSDIKRLAQPKHRFDEVIPPTHSNRTIVLCFDGTGDQFDGDNSNIVQLFSMLRKDDRSQQMVYYQAGIGTYHIPQMATPAMAAFDKTLDMMIGNHLNGHVMQGYEFLMQNYQAGDKICIFGFSRGAYTARALAGMIHKVGLLPASNTQQVPFAYNMYCRDDEVGWRQSVQFKKAFSMNVDIEFVGVWDTVSSVGMIPRRLPFTKTNDNIRHFRHAIALDEHRARFQPSLWSFAQDEKHHRHVKSHHMPRISHNGSRISARYEKDREAKEEKDLKLHDLVNHERSLTLERQFSEYEPVTDVQEVWFAGCHCDVGGGSVVNGTRNSLARIPLRWMLREIFKCNVGIMFHKEMFKQVGMNPDSVYPFVHERAPPIYQSPSTPIPTPTVVKLEEDPTYITYTDHGGFVNEEEEDMKDALSPIYDQLELGRGWWVLEMTPQPRRYQRDDDGKWVTKWSINKGKGRHIPRQEEERVKIHRSVRIRMEAEGFKEKYWPKAHLHCEPIWVD
;
A
#
# COMPACT_ATOMS: atom_id res chain seq x y z
N MET A 1 42.27 -48.89 -5.00
CA MET A 1 41.44 -50.10 -5.14
C MET A 1 40.00 -49.62 -5.17
N GLU A 2 39.14 -49.86 -6.14
CA GLU A 2 39.16 -50.50 -7.46
C GLU A 2 37.87 -50.00 -8.15
N ASN A 3 37.95 -49.73 -9.45
CA ASN A 3 36.81 -49.62 -10.38
C ASN A 3 36.44 -51.08 -10.82
N PRO A 4 35.63 -51.40 -11.85
CA PRO A 4 34.38 -50.87 -12.45
C PRO A 4 33.36 -52.02 -12.78
N PHE A 5 32.36 -51.73 -13.65
CA PHE A 5 31.72 -52.55 -14.72
C PHE A 5 30.18 -52.61 -14.63
N ASP A 6 29.36 -52.76 -15.69
CA ASP A 6 29.27 -52.37 -17.11
C ASP A 6 28.07 -53.19 -17.68
N THR A 7 27.60 -52.80 -18.88
CA THR A 7 26.79 -53.56 -19.86
C THR A 7 25.27 -53.68 -19.60
N ALA A 8 24.32 -53.33 -20.49
CA ALA A 8 24.14 -53.29 -21.96
C ALA A 8 23.22 -54.43 -22.47
N LYS A 9 22.45 -54.10 -23.55
CA LYS A 9 21.70 -54.96 -24.50
C LYS A 9 20.22 -55.26 -24.16
N THR A 10 19.23 -55.36 -25.06
CA THR A 10 19.04 -55.23 -26.52
C THR A 10 17.52 -55.35 -26.83
N ARG A 11 17.06 -54.85 -27.99
CA ARG A 11 15.71 -55.05 -28.61
C ARG A 11 15.42 -56.53 -28.98
N PRO A 12 14.19 -56.90 -29.41
CA PRO A 12 13.84 -56.82 -30.85
C PRO A 12 12.38 -56.42 -31.20
N SER A 13 12.19 -56.32 -32.52
CA SER A 13 11.11 -55.85 -33.41
C SER A 13 9.82 -56.68 -33.51
N ASN A 14 8.75 -56.09 -34.08
CA ASN A 14 7.87 -56.77 -35.06
C ASN A 14 7.12 -55.78 -35.99
N ILE A 15 6.88 -56.25 -37.23
CA ILE A 15 6.34 -55.60 -38.43
C ILE A 15 5.05 -56.32 -38.85
N SER A 16 4.02 -55.61 -39.36
CA SER A 16 3.17 -55.98 -40.53
C SER A 16 2.08 -54.91 -40.79
N THR A 17 2.05 -54.10 -41.87
CA THR A 17 1.62 -54.27 -43.29
C THR A 17 0.10 -54.29 -43.57
N LEU A 18 -0.29 -53.56 -44.65
CA LEU A 18 -1.51 -53.60 -45.51
C LEU A 18 -2.67 -52.67 -45.11
N ALA A 19 -3.36 -51.93 -45.98
CA ALA A 19 -3.47 -51.91 -47.45
C ALA A 19 -3.93 -50.53 -47.97
N ALA A 20 -3.67 -50.27 -49.26
CA ALA A 20 -4.18 -49.15 -50.05
C ALA A 20 -5.36 -49.60 -50.93
N THR A 21 -6.26 -48.67 -51.27
CA THR A 21 -7.07 -48.73 -52.50
C THR A 21 -7.42 -47.31 -52.96
N GLU A 22 -7.11 -47.06 -54.23
CA GLU A 22 -7.43 -45.91 -55.08
C GLU A 22 -8.93 -45.85 -55.44
N TYR A 23 -9.45 -44.68 -55.85
CA TYR A 23 -9.87 -44.36 -57.25
C TYR A 23 -10.91 -43.23 -57.35
N THR A 24 -10.76 -42.48 -58.46
CA THR A 24 -11.73 -41.72 -59.29
C THR A 24 -11.77 -40.19 -59.25
N ASP A 25 -11.57 -39.68 -60.48
CA ASP A 25 -11.39 -38.33 -61.01
C ASP A 25 -12.69 -37.65 -61.54
N PHE A 26 -12.57 -36.31 -61.74
CA PHE A 26 -13.18 -35.40 -62.74
C PHE A 26 -14.67 -34.96 -62.64
N PRO A 27 -15.09 -33.80 -63.26
CA PRO A 27 -14.36 -32.59 -63.69
C PRO A 27 -15.09 -31.23 -63.41
N GLU A 28 -14.42 -30.14 -63.82
CA GLU A 28 -14.78 -28.72 -63.86
C GLU A 28 -16.06 -28.33 -64.65
N SER A 29 -16.68 -27.18 -64.32
CA SER A 29 -17.30 -26.32 -65.34
C SER A 29 -17.43 -24.83 -64.95
N SER A 30 -16.81 -23.98 -65.79
CA SER A 30 -17.28 -22.70 -66.37
C SER A 30 -17.53 -21.43 -65.52
N SER A 31 -16.77 -20.39 -65.89
CA SER A 31 -16.85 -18.93 -65.65
C SER A 31 -18.15 -18.28 -66.22
N PRO A 32 -18.46 -16.94 -66.15
CA PRO A 32 -17.54 -15.78 -66.28
C PRO A 32 -17.81 -14.47 -65.48
N VAL A 33 -16.70 -13.76 -65.24
CA VAL A 33 -16.40 -12.32 -65.48
C VAL A 33 -17.50 -11.25 -65.32
N ARG A 34 -17.22 -10.27 -64.44
CA ARG A 34 -17.53 -8.84 -64.70
C ARG A 34 -16.40 -7.93 -64.18
N GLU A 35 -16.02 -6.99 -65.05
CA GLU A 35 -14.90 -6.05 -64.98
C GLU A 35 -15.14 -4.83 -64.06
N GLY A 36 -14.05 -4.22 -63.56
CA GLY A 36 -13.98 -2.76 -63.39
C GLY A 36 -13.32 -2.13 -62.14
N LEU A 37 -11.97 -2.12 -62.08
CA LEU A 37 -11.02 -1.05 -61.62
C LEU A 37 -11.10 -0.43 -60.18
N PRO A 38 -10.03 0.23 -59.64
CA PRO A 38 -8.59 0.18 -59.91
C PRO A 38 -7.70 -0.11 -58.66
N PHE A 39 -6.41 -0.33 -58.93
CA PHE A 39 -5.33 -0.71 -58.02
C PHE A 39 -5.14 0.19 -56.77
N SER A 40 -5.06 -0.44 -55.60
CA SER A 40 -4.36 0.06 -54.41
C SER A 40 -3.20 -0.90 -54.10
N ASN A 41 -1.97 -0.41 -54.22
CA ASN A 41 -0.76 -1.16 -53.89
C ASN A 41 -0.71 -1.44 -52.38
N SER A 42 -1.14 -2.64 -51.99
CA SER A 42 -0.83 -3.21 -50.67
C SER A 42 0.27 -4.25 -50.84
N PRO A 43 1.31 -4.27 -49.98
CA PRO A 43 2.31 -5.33 -50.01
C PRO A 43 1.65 -6.69 -49.75
N PRO A 44 2.20 -7.80 -50.27
CA PRO A 44 1.61 -9.12 -50.03
C PRO A 44 1.60 -9.41 -48.53
N PRO A 45 0.58 -10.12 -48.01
CA PRO A 45 0.59 -10.53 -46.61
C PRO A 45 1.84 -11.40 -46.43
N THR A 46 2.76 -10.93 -45.57
CA THR A 46 3.89 -11.75 -45.11
C THR A 46 3.31 -13.04 -44.59
N SER A 47 3.70 -14.16 -45.22
CA SER A 47 3.39 -15.50 -44.75
C SER A 47 3.81 -15.57 -43.29
N THR A 48 2.83 -15.60 -42.39
CA THR A 48 3.06 -15.92 -40.98
C THR A 48 3.81 -17.22 -40.96
N SER A 49 5.04 -17.18 -40.46
CA SER A 49 5.88 -18.37 -40.44
C SER A 49 5.19 -19.42 -39.57
N ASP A 50 5.39 -20.70 -39.89
CA ASP A 50 4.84 -21.80 -39.08
C ASP A 50 5.32 -21.73 -37.61
N SER A 51 6.42 -21.00 -37.35
CA SER A 51 6.89 -20.61 -36.02
C SER A 51 6.04 -19.53 -35.33
N ASP A 52 5.47 -18.56 -36.06
CA ASP A 52 4.58 -17.53 -35.51
C ASP A 52 3.21 -18.12 -35.15
N ILE A 53 2.71 -19.03 -35.98
CA ILE A 53 1.48 -19.80 -35.71
C ILE A 53 1.71 -20.73 -34.52
N LYS A 54 2.87 -21.39 -34.41
CA LYS A 54 3.25 -22.20 -33.24
C LYS A 54 3.45 -21.38 -31.96
N ARG A 55 3.90 -20.12 -32.04
CA ARG A 55 3.95 -19.20 -30.88
C ARG A 55 2.57 -18.76 -30.42
N LEU A 56 1.65 -18.50 -31.36
CA LEU A 56 0.25 -18.16 -31.07
C LEU A 56 -0.58 -19.36 -30.58
N ALA A 57 -0.14 -20.59 -30.88
CA ALA A 57 -0.79 -21.84 -30.50
C ALA A 57 -0.28 -22.44 -29.17
N GLN A 58 0.71 -21.84 -28.50
CA GLN A 58 1.02 -22.22 -27.12
C GLN A 58 -0.14 -21.73 -26.23
N PRO A 59 -0.65 -22.56 -25.30
CA PRO A 59 -1.63 -22.08 -24.34
C PRO A 59 -1.00 -20.91 -23.60
N LYS A 60 -1.53 -19.69 -23.80
CA LYS A 60 -1.13 -18.52 -23.01
C LYS A 60 -1.23 -18.93 -21.55
N HIS A 61 -0.13 -18.85 -20.82
CA HIS A 61 -0.16 -19.11 -19.39
C HIS A 61 -1.15 -18.11 -18.78
N ARG A 62 -1.96 -18.57 -17.83
CA ARG A 62 -3.09 -17.78 -17.29
C ARG A 62 -2.68 -16.40 -16.77
N PHE A 63 -1.41 -16.21 -16.39
CA PHE A 63 -0.85 -14.96 -15.90
C PHE A 63 -0.13 -14.10 -16.95
N ASP A 64 -0.16 -14.48 -18.24
CA ASP A 64 0.48 -13.73 -19.33
C ASP A 64 -0.25 -12.41 -19.63
N GLU A 65 -1.52 -12.29 -19.26
CA GLU A 65 -2.28 -11.05 -19.44
C GLU A 65 -2.00 -10.07 -18.29
N VAL A 66 -1.24 -9.03 -18.60
CA VAL A 66 -0.91 -7.94 -17.68
C VAL A 66 -1.61 -6.67 -18.15
N ILE A 67 -2.16 -5.91 -17.20
CA ILE A 67 -2.67 -4.57 -17.45
C ILE A 67 -1.49 -3.67 -17.85
N PRO A 68 -1.53 -3.01 -19.03
CA PRO A 68 -0.42 -2.19 -19.51
C PRO A 68 -0.24 -0.91 -18.68
N PRO A 69 0.97 -0.33 -18.66
CA PRO A 69 1.22 0.92 -17.97
C PRO A 69 0.51 2.09 -18.68
N THR A 70 0.31 3.18 -17.94
CA THR A 70 -0.36 4.40 -18.42
C THR A 70 0.62 5.46 -18.91
N HIS A 71 1.93 5.17 -18.84
CA HIS A 71 3.03 6.05 -19.21
C HIS A 71 4.24 5.27 -19.74
N SER A 72 5.18 5.97 -20.38
CA SER A 72 6.41 5.39 -20.93
C SER A 72 7.53 5.17 -19.91
N ASN A 73 7.46 5.82 -18.75
CA ASN A 73 8.47 5.68 -17.71
C ASN A 73 8.26 4.38 -16.94
N ARG A 74 9.28 3.94 -16.19
CA ARG A 74 9.16 2.76 -15.33
C ARG A 74 8.49 3.11 -13.99
N THR A 75 7.78 2.15 -13.41
CA THR A 75 7.16 2.27 -12.08
C THR A 75 7.96 1.49 -11.04
N ILE A 76 8.31 2.11 -9.92
CA ILE A 76 8.92 1.47 -8.76
C ILE A 76 7.88 1.38 -7.65
N VAL A 77 7.53 0.16 -7.25
CA VAL A 77 6.55 -0.14 -6.20
C VAL A 77 7.25 -0.66 -4.96
N LEU A 78 7.09 0.02 -3.83
CA LEU A 78 7.62 -0.41 -2.53
C LEU A 78 6.47 -0.79 -1.60
N CYS A 79 6.57 -1.94 -0.96
CA CYS A 79 5.54 -2.52 -0.10
C CYS A 79 6.12 -2.82 1.29
N PHE A 80 5.58 -2.18 2.33
CA PHE A 80 6.03 -2.28 3.71
C PHE A 80 4.95 -2.93 4.60
N ASP A 81 5.22 -4.14 5.09
CA ASP A 81 4.21 -4.89 5.85
C ASP A 81 4.02 -4.41 7.30
N GLY A 82 2.91 -4.83 7.90
CA GLY A 82 2.60 -4.59 9.31
C GLY A 82 3.53 -5.35 10.23
N THR A 83 3.70 -4.90 11.47
CA THR A 83 4.67 -5.53 12.38
C THR A 83 4.20 -6.88 12.87
N GLY A 84 5.10 -7.86 12.80
CA GLY A 84 4.78 -9.26 13.03
C GLY A 84 4.20 -9.94 11.79
N ASP A 85 3.86 -9.21 10.73
CA ASP A 85 3.33 -9.76 9.49
C ASP A 85 4.46 -10.07 8.50
N GLN A 86 4.35 -11.23 7.86
CA GLN A 86 5.22 -11.70 6.80
C GLN A 86 4.39 -12.58 5.86
N PHE A 87 5.00 -13.08 4.79
CA PHE A 87 4.35 -14.12 4.00
C PHE A 87 4.24 -15.41 4.83
N ASP A 88 3.03 -15.75 5.27
CA ASP A 88 2.73 -16.95 6.05
C ASP A 88 1.26 -17.40 5.85
N GLY A 89 0.63 -17.98 6.88
CA GLY A 89 -0.69 -18.61 6.80
C GLY A 89 -1.87 -17.63 6.75
N ASP A 90 -1.65 -16.35 7.05
CA ASP A 90 -2.65 -15.31 7.21
C ASP A 90 -2.14 -13.98 6.64
N ASN A 91 -2.06 -13.91 5.31
CA ASN A 91 -1.42 -12.81 4.61
C ASN A 91 -2.17 -11.46 4.75
N SER A 92 -1.39 -10.37 4.88
CA SER A 92 -1.88 -9.00 4.87
C SER A 92 -2.30 -8.52 3.47
N ASN A 93 -3.00 -7.40 3.40
CA ASN A 93 -3.32 -6.71 2.14
C ASN A 93 -2.06 -6.21 1.42
N ILE A 94 -0.93 -6.04 2.11
CA ILE A 94 0.35 -5.73 1.46
C ILE A 94 0.83 -6.94 0.66
N VAL A 95 0.77 -8.14 1.24
CA VAL A 95 1.12 -9.37 0.54
C VAL A 95 0.15 -9.64 -0.61
N GLN A 96 -1.16 -9.42 -0.40
CA GLN A 96 -2.17 -9.57 -1.47
C GLN A 96 -1.92 -8.59 -2.62
N LEU A 97 -1.71 -7.30 -2.34
CA LEU A 97 -1.33 -6.32 -3.38
C LEU A 97 -0.06 -6.76 -4.08
N PHE A 98 0.98 -7.11 -3.32
CA PHE A 98 2.27 -7.49 -3.87
C PHE A 98 2.15 -8.72 -4.77
N SER A 99 1.37 -9.75 -4.43
CA SER A 99 1.20 -10.95 -5.25
C SER A 99 0.59 -10.65 -6.62
N MET A 100 -0.25 -9.60 -6.73
CA MET A 100 -0.89 -9.19 -7.98
C MET A 100 0.06 -8.46 -8.95
N LEU A 101 1.18 -7.90 -8.47
CA LEU A 101 2.09 -7.08 -9.27
C LEU A 101 2.90 -7.92 -10.26
N ARG A 102 3.08 -7.41 -11.49
CA ARG A 102 4.07 -7.91 -12.45
C ARG A 102 5.49 -7.72 -11.90
N LYS A 103 6.34 -8.76 -11.98
CA LYS A 103 7.69 -8.78 -11.36
C LYS A 103 8.84 -9.13 -12.31
N ASP A 104 8.54 -9.67 -13.48
CA ASP A 104 9.50 -10.26 -14.42
C ASP A 104 10.27 -9.20 -15.23
N ASP A 105 9.68 -8.04 -15.48
CA ASP A 105 10.23 -7.01 -16.37
C ASP A 105 10.63 -5.72 -15.63
N ARG A 106 11.89 -5.69 -15.17
CA ARG A 106 12.50 -4.56 -14.47
C ARG A 106 12.67 -3.29 -15.30
N SER A 107 12.48 -3.36 -16.62
CA SER A 107 12.52 -2.18 -17.50
C SER A 107 11.22 -1.37 -17.46
N GLN A 108 10.11 -2.03 -17.10
CA GLN A 108 8.78 -1.41 -17.01
C GLN A 108 8.31 -1.25 -15.56
N GLN A 109 8.58 -2.25 -14.71
CA GLN A 109 8.18 -2.22 -13.31
C GLN A 109 9.19 -2.90 -12.39
N MET A 110 9.51 -2.26 -11.28
CA MET A 110 10.29 -2.84 -10.19
C MET A 110 9.46 -2.91 -8.93
N VAL A 111 9.56 -4.01 -8.19
CA VAL A 111 8.80 -4.23 -6.96
C VAL A 111 9.75 -4.56 -5.81
N TYR A 112 9.45 -4.03 -4.63
CA TYR A 112 10.18 -4.27 -3.39
C TYR A 112 9.18 -4.61 -2.28
N TYR A 113 9.43 -5.71 -1.58
CA TYR A 113 8.68 -6.10 -0.40
C TYR A 113 9.60 -6.14 0.81
N GLN A 114 9.16 -5.54 1.90
CA GLN A 114 9.80 -5.62 3.20
C GLN A 114 8.80 -6.16 4.21
N ALA A 115 9.15 -7.30 4.82
CA ALA A 115 8.37 -7.90 5.89
C ALA A 115 8.26 -6.95 7.10
N GLY A 116 7.29 -7.22 7.96
CA GLY A 116 7.05 -6.48 9.17
C GLY A 116 8.24 -6.39 10.11
N ILE A 117 8.31 -5.31 10.89
CA ILE A 117 9.22 -5.24 12.04
C ILE A 117 8.98 -6.47 12.94
N GLY A 118 10.04 -7.04 13.54
CA GLY A 118 9.92 -8.15 14.50
C GLY A 118 9.64 -9.54 13.90
N THR A 119 9.77 -9.70 12.57
CA THR A 119 9.63 -11.01 11.88
C THR A 119 10.93 -11.81 11.83
N TYR A 120 12.07 -11.16 12.10
CA TYR A 120 13.40 -11.78 12.02
C TYR A 120 13.70 -12.64 13.26
N HIS A 121 13.65 -13.96 13.09
CA HIS A 121 14.15 -15.04 13.96
C HIS A 121 13.81 -15.00 15.46
N ILE A 122 12.82 -15.81 15.86
CA ILE A 122 12.72 -16.33 17.23
C ILE A 122 13.86 -17.35 17.43
N PRO A 123 14.77 -17.18 18.40
CA PRO A 123 15.76 -18.21 18.71
C PRO A 123 15.04 -19.52 19.08
N GLN A 124 15.48 -20.65 18.52
CA GLN A 124 14.92 -22.01 18.76
C GLN A 124 14.94 -22.46 20.24
N MET A 125 15.36 -21.60 21.16
CA MET A 125 15.57 -21.86 22.59
C MET A 125 14.65 -21.01 23.51
N ALA A 126 13.62 -20.33 22.98
CA ALA A 126 12.66 -19.60 23.81
C ALA A 126 11.41 -20.45 24.08
N THR A 127 10.98 -20.51 25.35
CA THR A 127 9.69 -21.13 25.70
C THR A 127 8.53 -20.32 25.06
N PRO A 128 7.38 -20.95 24.71
CA PRO A 128 6.28 -20.25 24.03
C PRO A 128 5.78 -19.00 24.78
N ALA A 129 5.84 -19.01 26.11
CA ALA A 129 5.47 -17.85 26.94
C ALA A 129 6.52 -16.72 26.89
N MET A 130 7.82 -17.05 26.87
CA MET A 130 8.88 -16.07 26.72
C MET A 130 8.92 -15.49 25.31
N ALA A 131 8.69 -16.30 24.28
CA ALA A 131 8.59 -15.82 22.90
C ALA A 131 7.40 -14.84 22.71
N ALA A 132 6.26 -15.08 23.35
CA ALA A 132 5.13 -14.15 23.33
C ALA A 132 5.43 -12.84 24.09
N PHE A 133 6.17 -12.93 25.19
CA PHE A 133 6.56 -11.77 25.99
C PHE A 133 7.67 -10.94 25.31
N ASP A 134 8.69 -11.59 24.76
CA ASP A 134 9.77 -10.96 23.96
C ASP A 134 9.22 -10.34 22.68
N LYS A 135 8.29 -11.00 21.96
CA LYS A 135 7.63 -10.41 20.78
C LYS A 135 6.91 -9.10 21.13
N THR A 136 6.32 -9.01 22.32
CA THR A 136 5.62 -7.80 22.80
C THR A 136 6.60 -6.69 23.21
N LEU A 137 7.78 -7.06 23.74
CA LEU A 137 8.86 -6.14 24.13
C LEU A 137 9.68 -5.65 22.92
N ASP A 138 10.01 -6.52 21.97
CA ASP A 138 10.71 -6.19 20.72
C ASP A 138 9.86 -5.30 19.80
N MET A 139 8.53 -5.45 19.85
CA MET A 139 7.57 -4.53 19.23
C MET A 139 7.71 -3.08 19.74
N MET A 140 8.42 -2.83 20.84
CA MET A 140 8.60 -1.52 21.46
C MET A 140 10.00 -0.91 21.25
N ILE A 141 10.95 -1.60 20.59
CA ILE A 141 12.32 -1.09 20.39
C ILE A 141 12.43 -0.32 19.07
N GLY A 142 12.52 1.01 19.16
CA GLY A 142 12.60 1.95 18.03
C GLY A 142 13.83 1.86 17.11
N ASN A 143 14.73 0.89 17.33
CA ASN A 143 15.93 0.64 16.51
C ASN A 143 15.68 -0.23 15.27
N HIS A 144 14.45 -0.68 15.02
CA HIS A 144 14.10 -1.43 13.80
C HIS A 144 13.42 -0.55 12.74
N LEU A 145 12.70 0.50 13.16
CA LEU A 145 12.02 1.41 12.24
C LEU A 145 13.00 2.19 11.34
N ASN A 146 14.08 2.72 11.93
CA ASN A 146 15.15 3.39 11.19
C ASN A 146 15.76 2.46 10.13
N GLY A 147 16.04 1.20 10.47
CA GLY A 147 16.56 0.20 9.55
C GLY A 147 15.62 -0.02 8.36
N HIS A 148 14.33 -0.14 8.62
CA HIS A 148 13.31 -0.34 7.58
C HIS A 148 13.23 0.86 6.61
N VAL A 149 13.18 2.09 7.14
CA VAL A 149 13.18 3.32 6.33
C VAL A 149 14.47 3.44 5.51
N MET A 150 15.63 3.20 6.12
CA MET A 150 16.93 3.26 5.43
C MET A 150 17.05 2.20 4.33
N GLN A 151 16.57 0.97 4.54
CA GLN A 151 16.58 -0.07 3.51
C GLN A 151 15.68 0.27 2.32
N GLY A 152 14.48 0.80 2.56
CA GLY A 152 13.60 1.28 1.49
C GLY A 152 14.21 2.46 0.72
N TYR A 153 14.85 3.38 1.44
CA TYR A 153 15.59 4.50 0.86
C TYR A 153 16.78 4.02 0.01
N GLU A 154 17.57 3.08 0.53
CA GLU A 154 18.71 2.50 -0.18
C GLU A 154 18.26 1.74 -1.43
N PHE A 155 17.16 0.97 -1.36
CA PHE A 155 16.58 0.34 -2.53
C PHE A 155 16.23 1.36 -3.62
N LEU A 156 15.56 2.46 -3.25
CA LEU A 156 15.27 3.55 -4.19
C LEU A 156 16.55 4.19 -4.73
N MET A 157 17.52 4.51 -3.87
CA MET A 157 18.80 5.12 -4.22
C MET A 157 19.55 4.30 -5.27
N GLN A 158 19.54 2.97 -5.13
CA GLN A 158 20.27 2.08 -6.03
C GLN A 158 19.55 1.84 -7.36
N ASN A 159 18.23 1.94 -7.40
CA ASN A 159 17.46 1.51 -8.54
C ASN A 159 16.79 2.64 -9.32
N TYR A 160 16.56 3.81 -8.71
CA TYR A 160 15.86 4.93 -9.34
C TYR A 160 16.60 5.43 -10.59
N GLN A 161 15.85 5.59 -11.67
CA GLN A 161 16.25 6.29 -12.88
C GLN A 161 15.40 7.54 -13.05
N ALA A 162 16.00 8.58 -13.64
CA ALA A 162 15.32 9.85 -13.83
C ALA A 162 14.01 9.66 -14.60
N GLY A 163 12.90 10.08 -13.99
CA GLY A 163 11.55 9.96 -14.56
C GLY A 163 10.73 8.77 -14.06
N ASP A 164 11.35 7.83 -13.32
CA ASP A 164 10.61 6.72 -12.71
C ASP A 164 9.48 7.23 -11.80
N LYS A 165 8.36 6.51 -11.81
CA LYS A 165 7.21 6.76 -10.93
C LYS A 165 7.34 5.95 -9.65
N ILE A 166 7.41 6.63 -8.51
CA ILE A 166 7.56 5.97 -7.20
C ILE A 166 6.18 5.80 -6.55
N CYS A 167 5.80 4.55 -6.27
CA CYS A 167 4.58 4.19 -5.55
C CYS A 167 4.94 3.45 -4.26
N ILE A 168 4.43 3.90 -3.12
CA ILE A 168 4.78 3.37 -1.79
C ILE A 168 3.51 2.89 -1.08
N PHE A 169 3.54 1.66 -0.60
CA PHE A 169 2.44 1.02 0.10
C PHE A 169 2.84 0.58 1.49
N GLY A 170 1.94 0.67 2.46
CA GLY A 170 2.21 0.11 3.78
C GLY A 170 0.99 -0.18 4.62
N PHE A 171 1.11 -1.13 5.55
CA PHE A 171 0.10 -1.45 6.56
C PHE A 171 0.64 -1.18 7.96
N SER A 172 -0.18 -0.64 8.88
CA SER A 172 0.16 -0.52 10.30
C SER A 172 1.42 0.32 10.55
N ARG A 173 2.45 -0.26 11.18
CA ARG A 173 3.79 0.36 11.31
C ARG A 173 4.54 0.40 9.97
N GLY A 174 4.30 -0.53 9.05
CA GLY A 174 4.77 -0.45 7.67
C GLY A 174 4.19 0.75 6.93
N ALA A 175 2.93 1.13 7.21
CA ALA A 175 2.37 2.40 6.71
C ALA A 175 3.10 3.63 7.27
N TYR A 176 3.52 3.58 8.54
CA TYR A 176 4.35 4.63 9.12
C TYR A 176 5.74 4.67 8.48
N THR A 177 6.34 3.51 8.19
CA THR A 177 7.59 3.39 7.41
C THR A 177 7.45 3.99 6.01
N ALA A 178 6.37 3.67 5.29
CA ALA A 178 6.09 4.23 3.96
C ALA A 178 6.02 5.76 3.98
N ARG A 179 5.32 6.32 4.97
CA ARG A 179 5.20 7.78 5.16
C ARG A 179 6.51 8.42 5.59
N ALA A 180 7.29 7.75 6.44
CA ALA A 180 8.60 8.22 6.87
C ALA A 180 9.62 8.20 5.72
N LEU A 181 9.59 7.16 4.86
CA LEU A 181 10.38 7.10 3.64
C LEU A 181 10.03 8.26 2.71
N ALA A 182 8.74 8.51 2.48
CA ALA A 182 8.29 9.66 1.70
C ALA A 182 8.77 10.99 2.29
N GLY A 183 8.72 11.13 3.62
CA GLY A 183 9.22 12.31 4.34
C GLY A 183 10.73 12.48 4.25
N MET A 184 11.49 11.39 4.29
CA MET A 184 12.94 11.39 4.10
C MET A 184 13.31 11.86 2.70
N ILE A 185 12.67 11.30 1.67
CA ILE A 185 12.85 11.71 0.27
C ILE A 185 12.53 13.21 0.12
N HIS A 186 11.42 13.67 0.71
CA HIS A 186 11.06 15.08 0.65
C HIS A 186 12.14 15.98 1.29
N LYS A 187 12.55 15.66 2.51
CA LYS A 187 13.43 16.52 3.32
C LYS A 187 14.89 16.53 2.85
N VAL A 188 15.46 15.36 2.57
CA VAL A 188 16.90 15.21 2.27
C VAL A 188 17.19 14.85 0.82
N GLY A 189 16.15 14.65 -0.01
CA GLY A 189 16.29 14.19 -1.40
C GLY A 189 16.70 12.73 -1.50
N LEU A 190 16.87 12.23 -2.72
CA LEU A 190 17.40 10.90 -2.98
C LEU A 190 18.90 10.98 -3.31
N LEU A 191 19.73 10.21 -2.63
CA LEU A 191 21.15 10.14 -2.95
C LEU A 191 21.38 9.45 -4.32
N PRO A 192 22.48 9.74 -5.02
CA PRO A 192 22.91 8.95 -6.17
C PRO A 192 23.28 7.53 -5.75
N ALA A 193 23.05 6.58 -6.66
CA ALA A 193 23.40 5.17 -6.48
C ALA A 193 24.85 4.99 -5.99
N SER A 194 25.11 3.90 -5.27
CA SER A 194 26.39 3.56 -4.64
C SER A 194 26.84 4.42 -3.43
N ASN A 195 26.12 5.47 -3.04
CA ASN A 195 26.44 6.27 -1.83
C ASN A 195 25.88 5.66 -0.53
N THR A 196 25.96 4.34 -0.36
CA THR A 196 25.36 3.60 0.77
C THR A 196 25.85 4.08 2.13
N GLN A 197 27.12 4.48 2.23
CA GLN A 197 27.70 5.02 3.46
C GLN A 197 27.07 6.34 3.91
N GLN A 198 26.41 7.08 3.00
CA GLN A 198 25.74 8.34 3.32
C GLN A 198 24.30 8.15 3.81
N VAL A 199 23.71 6.96 3.63
CA VAL A 199 22.31 6.68 4.02
C VAL A 199 22.06 6.92 5.52
N PRO A 200 22.92 6.45 6.45
CA PRO A 200 22.74 6.75 7.88
C PRO A 200 22.81 8.24 8.21
N PHE A 201 23.69 8.99 7.53
CA PHE A 201 23.81 10.44 7.71
C PHE A 201 22.56 11.17 7.19
N ALA A 202 22.09 10.80 6.00
CA ALA A 202 20.85 11.32 5.43
C ALA A 202 19.65 11.05 6.35
N TYR A 203 19.55 9.84 6.92
CA TYR A 203 18.49 9.49 7.87
C TYR A 203 18.57 10.31 9.17
N ASN A 204 19.78 10.48 9.71
CA ASN A 204 19.99 11.30 10.90
C ASN A 204 19.59 12.76 10.65
N MET A 205 19.91 13.31 9.48
CA MET A 205 19.49 14.66 9.09
C MET A 205 17.98 14.76 8.91
N TYR A 206 17.36 13.77 8.29
CA TYR A 206 15.91 13.68 8.19
C TYR A 206 15.23 13.76 9.57
N CYS A 207 15.73 12.99 10.55
CA CYS A 207 15.17 12.95 11.90
C CYS A 207 15.32 14.26 12.71
N ARG A 208 16.20 15.18 12.32
CA ARG A 208 16.44 16.43 13.06
C ARG A 208 15.42 17.49 12.71
N ASP A 209 14.52 17.80 13.65
CA ASP A 209 13.37 18.68 13.44
C ASP A 209 13.54 20.08 14.07
N ASP A 210 14.77 20.53 14.22
CA ASP A 210 15.10 21.89 14.67
C ASP A 210 15.55 22.75 13.47
N GLU A 211 15.53 24.08 13.64
CA GLU A 211 15.85 25.04 12.58
C GLU A 211 17.23 24.83 11.94
N VAL A 212 18.20 24.35 12.72
CA VAL A 212 19.54 24.00 12.24
C VAL A 212 19.47 22.74 11.38
N GLY A 213 18.75 21.72 11.82
CA GLY A 213 18.48 20.48 11.09
C GLY A 213 17.78 20.73 9.76
N TRP A 214 16.83 21.65 9.71
CA TRP A 214 16.17 22.09 8.47
C TRP A 214 17.17 22.73 7.50
N ARG A 215 17.91 23.75 7.94
CA ARG A 215 18.93 24.42 7.09
C ARG A 215 20.00 23.44 6.60
N GLN A 216 20.46 22.55 7.46
CA GLN A 216 21.42 21.51 7.10
C GLN A 216 20.82 20.53 6.09
N SER A 217 19.56 20.11 6.25
CA SER A 217 18.88 19.21 5.32
C SER A 217 18.77 19.80 3.92
N VAL A 218 18.44 21.09 3.81
CA VAL A 218 18.40 21.81 2.52
C VAL A 218 19.79 21.86 1.88
N GLN A 219 20.83 22.19 2.65
CA GLN A 219 22.20 22.21 2.15
C GLN A 219 22.68 20.84 1.70
N PHE A 220 22.38 19.79 2.46
CA PHE A 220 22.71 18.41 2.12
C PHE A 220 21.99 17.96 0.86
N LYS A 221 20.68 18.21 0.78
CA LYS A 221 19.86 17.89 -0.39
C LYS A 221 20.43 18.56 -1.64
N LYS A 222 20.83 19.83 -1.55
CA LYS A 222 21.46 20.58 -2.65
C LYS A 222 22.85 20.06 -3.03
N ALA A 223 23.63 19.57 -2.07
CA ALA A 223 25.01 19.14 -2.29
C ALA A 223 25.12 17.69 -2.78
N PHE A 224 24.30 16.79 -2.23
CA PHE A 224 24.48 15.35 -2.36
C PHE A 224 23.32 14.62 -3.02
N SER A 225 22.13 15.22 -3.08
CA SER A 225 20.91 14.52 -3.48
C SER A 225 20.31 15.06 -4.78
N MET A 226 19.42 14.26 -5.36
CA MET A 226 18.52 14.66 -6.44
C MET A 226 17.08 14.77 -5.91
N ASN A 227 16.28 15.62 -6.57
CA ASN A 227 14.85 15.71 -6.32
C ASN A 227 14.14 14.58 -7.06
N VAL A 228 13.26 13.87 -6.37
CA VAL A 228 12.40 12.85 -6.94
C VAL A 228 10.99 13.02 -6.39
N ASP A 229 10.01 12.89 -7.28
CA ASP A 229 8.59 13.02 -6.96
C ASP A 229 8.01 11.66 -6.56
N ILE A 230 7.05 11.66 -5.64
CA ILE A 230 6.35 10.46 -5.22
C ILE A 230 4.95 10.47 -5.85
N GLU A 231 4.69 9.51 -6.73
CA GLU A 231 3.46 9.46 -7.51
C GLU A 231 2.28 9.03 -6.64
N PHE A 232 2.46 8.03 -5.78
CA PHE A 232 1.38 7.47 -4.98
C PHE A 232 1.85 6.93 -3.63
N VAL A 233 1.11 7.22 -2.57
CA VAL A 233 1.25 6.57 -1.26
C VAL A 233 -0.08 6.00 -0.82
N GLY A 234 -0.18 4.67 -0.75
CA GLY A 234 -1.37 3.93 -0.34
C GLY A 234 -1.15 3.22 0.99
N VAL A 235 -1.92 3.55 2.02
CA VAL A 235 -1.73 3.00 3.35
C VAL A 235 -2.99 2.40 3.94
N TRP A 236 -2.83 1.30 4.67
CA TRP A 236 -3.86 0.70 5.52
C TRP A 236 -3.53 0.97 6.99
N ASP A 237 -4.49 1.57 7.67
CA ASP A 237 -4.58 1.80 9.11
C ASP A 237 -3.25 2.20 9.78
N THR A 238 -2.70 3.34 9.37
CA THR A 238 -1.41 3.82 9.87
C THR A 238 -1.45 4.02 11.38
N VAL A 239 -0.61 3.30 12.12
CA VAL A 239 -0.43 3.52 13.56
C VAL A 239 0.97 4.06 13.85
N SER A 240 1.07 5.06 14.72
CA SER A 240 2.36 5.64 15.09
C SER A 240 3.25 4.64 15.83
N SER A 241 4.56 4.68 15.59
CA SER A 241 5.54 3.88 16.34
C SER A 241 5.45 4.17 17.84
N VAL A 242 4.90 3.21 18.58
CA VAL A 242 4.80 3.27 20.05
C VAL A 242 6.15 2.89 20.67
N GLY A 243 6.89 3.90 21.10
CA GLY A 243 8.00 3.79 22.05
C GLY A 243 7.71 4.61 23.32
N MET A 244 8.51 4.44 24.38
CA MET A 244 8.37 5.19 25.64
C MET A 244 8.55 6.71 25.48
N ILE A 245 9.19 7.16 24.40
CA ILE A 245 9.32 8.57 24.02
C ILE A 245 8.97 8.68 22.52
N PRO A 246 7.77 9.16 22.16
CA PRO A 246 7.39 9.30 20.76
C PRO A 246 8.13 10.48 20.13
N ARG A 247 9.25 10.23 19.45
CA ARG A 247 9.80 11.19 18.48
C ARG A 247 9.07 11.01 17.14
N ARG A 248 8.24 11.99 16.79
CA ARG A 248 7.61 12.08 15.47
C ARG A 248 8.70 12.27 14.43
N LEU A 249 8.62 11.53 13.33
CA LEU A 249 9.47 11.78 12.17
C LEU A 249 8.84 12.88 11.29
N PRO A 250 9.62 13.84 10.76
CA PRO A 250 9.10 14.92 9.94
C PRO A 250 8.36 14.43 8.69
N PHE A 251 7.41 15.22 8.20
CA PHE A 251 6.60 14.97 6.99
C PHE A 251 5.80 13.65 6.98
N THR A 252 5.59 13.04 8.14
CA THR A 252 4.76 11.83 8.24
C THR A 252 3.27 12.12 8.18
N LYS A 253 2.81 13.35 8.43
CA LYS A 253 1.37 13.73 8.35
C LYS A 253 1.02 14.71 7.24
N THR A 254 2.03 15.28 6.60
CA THR A 254 1.99 16.39 5.66
C THR A 254 3.18 16.22 4.75
N ASN A 255 2.97 16.11 3.44
CA ASN A 255 4.06 15.94 2.49
C ASN A 255 3.57 16.27 1.08
N ASP A 256 3.91 17.46 0.59
CA ASP A 256 3.59 17.97 -0.75
C ASP A 256 4.40 17.32 -1.87
N ASN A 257 5.45 16.57 -1.55
CA ASN A 257 6.15 15.73 -2.53
C ASN A 257 5.37 14.47 -2.93
N ILE A 258 4.25 14.19 -2.24
CA ILE A 258 3.33 13.11 -2.58
C ILE A 258 2.23 13.70 -3.48
N ARG A 259 2.06 13.14 -4.67
CA ARG A 259 1.00 13.55 -5.60
C ARG A 259 -0.37 13.02 -5.16
N HIS A 260 -0.47 11.73 -4.90
CA HIS A 260 -1.70 11.07 -4.43
C HIS A 260 -1.46 10.32 -3.13
N PHE A 261 -2.25 10.63 -2.09
CA PHE A 261 -2.24 9.91 -0.81
C PHE A 261 -3.60 9.25 -0.57
N ARG A 262 -3.60 7.96 -0.24
CA ARG A 262 -4.80 7.16 0.05
C ARG A 262 -4.64 6.42 1.37
N HIS A 263 -5.62 6.54 2.26
CA HIS A 263 -5.57 5.92 3.58
C HIS A 263 -6.90 5.22 3.91
N ALA A 264 -6.85 3.89 4.03
CA ALA A 264 -7.96 3.10 4.55
C ALA A 264 -7.84 2.96 6.07
N ILE A 265 -8.89 3.28 6.82
CA ILE A 265 -8.84 3.39 8.30
C ILE A 265 -9.92 2.53 8.96
N ALA A 266 -9.56 1.84 10.05
CA ALA A 266 -10.48 0.99 10.81
C ALA A 266 -11.41 1.80 11.74
N LEU A 267 -12.72 1.56 11.65
CA LEU A 267 -13.74 2.14 12.51
C LEU A 267 -13.88 1.45 13.87
N ASP A 268 -13.67 0.14 13.91
CA ASP A 268 -13.95 -0.67 15.12
C ASP A 268 -12.70 -0.88 15.99
N GLU A 269 -11.51 -0.53 15.50
CA GLU A 269 -10.28 -0.61 16.29
C GLU A 269 -10.33 0.36 17.48
N HIS A 270 -10.02 -0.14 18.66
CA HIS A 270 -10.24 0.58 19.92
C HIS A 270 -9.18 0.26 20.99
N ARG A 271 -8.06 -0.39 20.62
CA ARG A 271 -6.90 -0.54 21.49
C ARG A 271 -6.18 0.79 21.70
N ALA A 272 -5.75 1.02 22.94
CA ALA A 272 -5.15 2.28 23.39
C ALA A 272 -3.89 2.68 22.61
N ARG A 273 -3.13 1.69 22.11
CA ARG A 273 -1.89 1.88 21.36
C ARG A 273 -2.05 1.87 19.83
N PHE A 274 -3.27 1.65 19.33
CA PHE A 274 -3.58 1.59 17.89
C PHE A 274 -4.38 2.81 17.45
N GLN A 275 -3.95 4.00 17.88
CA GLN A 275 -4.55 5.25 17.43
C GLN A 275 -4.10 5.58 16.00
N PRO A 276 -5.02 5.96 15.11
CA PRO A 276 -4.69 6.20 13.71
C PRO A 276 -3.90 7.51 13.57
N SER A 277 -2.85 7.48 12.73
CA SER A 277 -2.13 8.67 12.33
C SER A 277 -2.79 9.28 11.09
N LEU A 278 -3.75 10.17 11.29
CA LEU A 278 -4.43 10.85 10.17
C LEU A 278 -3.52 11.84 9.43
N TRP A 279 -3.90 12.17 8.19
CA TRP A 279 -3.29 13.27 7.45
C TRP A 279 -3.65 14.61 8.13
N SER A 280 -2.69 15.53 8.18
CA SER A 280 -2.92 16.86 8.76
C SER A 280 -3.10 17.85 7.63
N PHE A 281 -4.34 18.29 7.39
CA PHE A 281 -4.56 19.48 6.56
C PHE A 281 -4.08 20.68 7.39
N ALA A 282 -2.95 21.28 7.03
CA ALA A 282 -2.53 22.53 7.66
C ALA A 282 -3.64 23.55 7.43
N GLN A 283 -4.16 24.18 8.49
CA GLN A 283 -5.20 25.20 8.38
C GLN A 283 -4.78 26.28 7.36
N ASP A 284 -5.56 26.40 6.29
CA ASP A 284 -5.66 27.61 5.50
C ASP A 284 -6.44 28.63 6.33
N GLU A 285 -5.76 29.39 7.19
CA GLU A 285 -6.13 30.77 7.51
C GLU A 285 -4.91 31.50 8.09
N LYS A 286 -4.58 32.65 7.48
CA LYS A 286 -3.55 33.63 7.89
C LYS A 286 -2.09 33.24 7.61
N HIS A 287 -1.72 33.15 6.33
CA HIS A 287 -0.54 33.86 5.79
C HIS A 287 -0.43 33.64 4.28
N HIS A 288 -1.28 34.33 3.51
CA HIS A 288 -0.86 34.79 2.17
C HIS A 288 0.26 35.84 2.33
N ARG A 289 1.47 35.39 2.70
CA ARG A 289 2.68 36.15 2.38
C ARG A 289 3.33 35.44 1.20
N HIS A 290 2.94 35.91 0.02
CA HIS A 290 3.63 35.69 -1.23
C HIS A 290 5.15 35.75 -1.02
N VAL A 291 5.84 34.62 -1.18
CA VAL A 291 7.26 34.59 -1.46
C VAL A 291 7.38 34.00 -2.87
N LYS A 292 7.85 34.83 -3.79
CA LYS A 292 7.98 34.48 -5.20
C LYS A 292 8.97 33.31 -5.36
N SER A 293 8.54 32.33 -6.15
CA SER A 293 9.33 31.21 -6.67
C SER A 293 10.67 31.68 -7.24
N HIS A 294 11.76 31.17 -6.68
CA HIS A 294 13.07 31.18 -7.31
C HIS A 294 13.60 29.75 -7.40
N HIS A 295 13.20 29.08 -8.50
CA HIS A 295 13.98 28.19 -9.34
C HIS A 295 15.30 27.64 -8.74
N MET A 296 15.32 26.36 -8.39
CA MET A 296 16.52 25.54 -8.49
C MET A 296 16.77 25.23 -9.98
N PRO A 297 17.94 25.56 -10.55
CA PRO A 297 18.17 25.42 -11.98
C PRO A 297 18.37 23.96 -12.39
N ARG A 298 17.65 23.53 -13.43
CA ARG A 298 18.17 22.50 -14.35
C ARG A 298 19.45 23.06 -14.99
N ILE A 299 20.48 22.22 -15.08
CA ILE A 299 21.87 22.52 -15.48
C ILE A 299 21.96 23.62 -16.56
N SER A 300 22.52 24.78 -16.20
CA SER A 300 23.28 25.68 -17.07
C SER A 300 24.05 26.73 -16.23
N HIS A 301 25.14 27.25 -16.80
CA HIS A 301 26.31 27.86 -16.17
C HIS A 301 26.14 29.17 -15.37
N ASN A 302 27.18 29.35 -14.53
CA ASN A 302 27.71 30.55 -13.87
C ASN A 302 27.15 30.94 -12.50
N GLY A 303 28.08 30.98 -11.56
CA GLY A 303 27.84 31.14 -10.14
C GLY A 303 27.68 32.58 -9.67
N SER A 304 27.16 32.70 -8.46
CA SER A 304 27.44 33.84 -7.60
C SER A 304 27.23 33.45 -6.15
N ARG A 305 28.14 33.94 -5.31
CA ARG A 305 28.23 33.76 -3.85
C ARG A 305 27.25 34.74 -3.22
N ILE A 306 26.46 34.30 -2.24
CA ILE A 306 25.78 35.22 -1.32
C ILE A 306 26.10 34.84 0.12
N SER A 307 26.52 35.88 0.82
CA SER A 307 27.18 35.97 2.11
C SER A 307 26.27 35.73 3.31
N ALA A 308 26.89 35.18 4.35
CA ALA A 308 26.47 35.19 5.73
C ALA A 308 26.12 36.58 6.26
N ARG A 309 25.01 36.68 6.99
CA ARG A 309 24.79 37.63 8.11
C ARG A 309 23.45 37.28 8.75
N TYR A 310 23.49 36.63 9.90
CA TYR A 310 22.60 36.84 11.05
C TYR A 310 23.16 35.99 12.20
N GLU A 311 24.13 36.59 12.89
CA GLU A 311 24.61 36.14 14.19
C GLU A 311 23.80 36.84 15.28
N LYS A 312 23.72 36.14 16.42
CA LYS A 312 23.48 36.65 17.78
C LYS A 312 22.10 37.27 18.03
N ASP A 313 21.26 36.54 18.76
CA ASP A 313 21.07 36.83 20.18
C ASP A 313 20.18 35.80 20.87
N ARG A 314 20.51 35.55 22.15
CA ARG A 314 19.74 34.89 23.22
C ARG A 314 19.97 33.39 23.46
N GLU A 315 21.13 33.11 24.05
CA GLU A 315 21.20 32.19 25.18
C GLU A 315 20.86 32.97 26.47
N ALA A 316 19.83 32.52 27.21
CA ALA A 316 19.74 32.47 28.68
C ALA A 316 18.28 32.30 29.16
N LYS A 317 18.08 31.30 30.05
CA LYS A 317 16.87 30.94 30.85
C LYS A 317 15.76 30.20 30.10
N GLU A 318 15.16 29.12 30.61
CA GLU A 318 15.10 28.57 31.96
C GLU A 318 14.77 27.07 31.86
N GLU A 319 15.47 26.29 32.66
CA GLU A 319 15.19 24.88 32.94
C GLU A 319 14.03 24.81 33.94
N LYS A 320 12.80 24.64 33.42
CA LYS A 320 11.61 24.03 34.08
C LYS A 320 10.38 24.25 33.21
N ASP A 321 10.08 23.28 32.34
CA ASP A 321 8.72 22.73 32.15
C ASP A 321 8.68 21.79 30.93
N LEU A 322 8.75 20.49 31.21
CA LEU A 322 8.61 19.36 30.26
C LEU A 322 7.20 19.24 29.61
N LYS A 323 6.35 20.26 29.69
CA LYS A 323 4.93 20.20 29.29
C LYS A 323 4.52 21.22 28.22
N LEU A 324 5.31 22.28 28.01
CA LEU A 324 5.09 23.28 26.94
C LEU A 324 5.97 23.03 25.70
N HIS A 325 7.07 22.30 25.88
CA HIS A 325 8.10 22.08 24.86
C HIS A 325 7.60 21.26 23.64
N ASP A 326 6.75 20.25 23.84
CA ASP A 326 6.29 19.36 22.75
C ASP A 326 5.18 19.94 21.86
N LEU A 327 4.51 20.99 22.33
CA LEU A 327 3.46 21.71 21.59
C LEU A 327 4.08 22.78 20.72
N VAL A 328 4.93 23.60 21.33
CA VAL A 328 5.76 24.59 20.63
C VAL A 328 6.61 23.88 19.58
N ASN A 329 7.22 22.74 19.89
CA ASN A 329 8.01 22.00 18.89
C ASN A 329 7.17 21.43 17.76
N HIS A 330 5.91 21.06 17.98
CA HIS A 330 5.06 20.51 16.92
C HIS A 330 4.53 21.60 15.98
N GLU A 331 4.01 22.70 16.52
CA GLU A 331 3.60 23.85 15.70
C GLU A 331 4.82 24.48 15.02
N ARG A 332 5.96 24.57 15.72
CA ARG A 332 7.24 25.01 15.15
C ARG A 332 7.73 24.07 14.06
N SER A 333 7.63 22.76 14.24
CA SER A 333 7.95 21.74 13.23
C SER A 333 7.08 21.91 11.98
N LEU A 334 5.76 21.99 12.13
CA LEU A 334 4.83 22.18 11.01
C LEU A 334 5.03 23.54 10.30
N THR A 335 5.33 24.60 11.05
CA THR A 335 5.65 25.91 10.45
C THR A 335 6.99 25.89 9.73
N LEU A 336 7.99 25.17 10.23
CA LEU A 336 9.27 24.97 9.54
C LEU A 336 9.10 24.10 8.28
N GLU A 337 8.32 23.02 8.35
CA GLU A 337 7.93 22.20 7.19
C GLU A 337 7.38 23.09 6.06
N ARG A 338 6.49 24.04 6.40
CA ARG A 338 5.90 24.99 5.45
C ARG A 338 6.88 26.03 4.92
N GLN A 339 7.78 26.55 5.77
CA GLN A 339 8.77 27.55 5.37
C GLN A 339 9.84 27.00 4.42
N PHE A 340 10.19 25.73 4.57
CA PHE A 340 11.26 25.08 3.82
C PHE A 340 10.76 24.16 2.68
N SER A 341 9.45 24.09 2.44
CA SER A 341 8.93 23.46 1.22
C SER A 341 9.08 24.39 0.02
N GLU A 342 9.59 23.84 -1.09
CA GLU A 342 9.82 24.54 -2.36
C GLU A 342 8.71 24.24 -3.40
N TYR A 343 7.74 23.36 -3.08
CA TYR A 343 6.78 22.79 -4.02
C TYR A 343 5.34 23.29 -3.75
N GLU A 344 4.71 23.94 -4.74
CA GLU A 344 3.26 24.23 -4.71
C GLU A 344 2.43 23.36 -5.70
N PRO A 345 2.42 22.03 -5.54
CA PRO A 345 1.24 21.23 -5.83
C PRO A 345 0.61 20.72 -4.52
N VAL A 346 -0.70 20.89 -4.38
CA VAL A 346 -1.47 20.32 -3.26
C VAL A 346 -1.56 18.80 -3.46
N THR A 347 -1.14 18.02 -2.45
CA THR A 347 -1.34 16.56 -2.43
C THR A 347 -2.83 16.24 -2.50
N ASP A 348 -3.22 15.36 -3.43
CA ASP A 348 -4.57 14.81 -3.50
C ASP A 348 -4.73 13.71 -2.43
N VAL A 349 -5.47 14.02 -1.38
CA VAL A 349 -5.63 13.17 -0.18
C VAL A 349 -7.03 12.56 -0.13
N GLN A 350 -7.12 11.24 0.06
CA GLN A 350 -8.35 10.57 0.49
C GLN A 350 -8.09 9.71 1.73
N GLU A 351 -8.83 10.00 2.80
CA GLU A 351 -8.91 9.14 3.99
C GLU A 351 -10.32 8.58 4.08
N VAL A 352 -10.46 7.26 4.05
CA VAL A 352 -11.76 6.56 4.02
C VAL A 352 -11.82 5.54 5.14
N TRP A 353 -12.92 5.54 5.87
CA TRP A 353 -13.15 4.68 7.02
C TRP A 353 -13.94 3.42 6.64
N PHE A 354 -13.52 2.28 7.17
CA PHE A 354 -14.04 0.94 6.89
C PHE A 354 -14.43 0.22 8.19
N ALA A 355 -15.40 -0.70 8.10
CA ALA A 355 -15.82 -1.55 9.22
C ALA A 355 -14.72 -2.55 9.58
N GLY A 356 -14.65 -2.92 10.85
CA GLY A 356 -13.67 -3.86 11.40
C GLY A 356 -12.53 -3.20 12.16
N CYS A 357 -11.73 -4.05 12.81
CA CYS A 357 -10.55 -3.67 13.57
C CYS A 357 -9.31 -3.56 12.67
N HIS A 358 -8.13 -3.34 13.27
CA HIS A 358 -6.88 -3.07 12.54
C HIS A 358 -6.57 -4.07 11.41
N CYS A 359 -6.64 -5.37 11.69
CA CYS A 359 -6.36 -6.44 10.72
C CYS A 359 -7.55 -6.72 9.79
N ASP A 360 -8.75 -6.25 10.12
CA ASP A 360 -9.90 -6.29 9.21
C ASP A 360 -9.83 -5.20 8.13
N VAL A 361 -8.94 -4.22 8.29
CA VAL A 361 -8.63 -3.24 7.23
C VAL A 361 -7.30 -3.56 6.54
N GLY A 362 -6.29 -3.96 7.31
CA GLY A 362 -4.96 -4.26 6.78
C GLY A 362 -4.74 -5.68 6.27
N GLY A 363 -5.63 -6.61 6.56
CA GLY A 363 -5.41 -8.05 6.35
C GLY A 363 -4.72 -8.73 7.56
N GLY A 364 -4.60 -10.06 7.48
CA GLY A 364 -4.03 -10.89 8.54
C GLY A 364 -5.01 -11.31 9.66
N SER A 365 -6.32 -11.10 9.49
CA SER A 365 -7.33 -11.59 10.44
C SER A 365 -7.87 -12.98 10.12
N VAL A 366 -7.60 -13.50 8.92
CA VAL A 366 -8.12 -14.78 8.42
C VAL A 366 -7.03 -15.58 7.73
N VAL A 367 -7.16 -16.91 7.78
CA VAL A 367 -6.26 -17.81 7.05
C VAL A 367 -6.37 -17.59 5.54
N ASN A 368 -5.28 -17.81 4.83
CA ASN A 368 -5.24 -17.83 3.38
C ASN A 368 -6.28 -18.82 2.81
N GLY A 369 -6.89 -18.46 1.68
CA GLY A 369 -8.00 -19.22 1.09
C GLY A 369 -9.37 -18.87 1.68
N THR A 370 -9.45 -18.09 2.76
CA THR A 370 -10.75 -17.51 3.17
C THR A 370 -11.24 -16.56 2.08
N ARG A 371 -12.36 -16.94 1.43
CA ARG A 371 -12.90 -16.22 0.27
C ARG A 371 -13.38 -14.82 0.66
N ASN A 372 -14.20 -14.76 1.70
CA ASN A 372 -14.84 -13.51 2.12
C ASN A 372 -14.36 -13.03 3.49
N SER A 373 -13.85 -11.79 3.54
CA SER A 373 -13.39 -11.14 4.76
C SER A 373 -13.47 -9.62 4.63
N LEU A 374 -13.60 -8.92 5.77
CA LEU A 374 -13.68 -7.47 5.81
C LEU A 374 -12.48 -6.80 5.12
N ALA A 375 -11.29 -7.40 5.21
CA ALA A 375 -10.05 -6.87 4.63
C ALA A 375 -10.05 -6.83 3.10
N ARG A 376 -10.92 -7.58 2.43
CA ARG A 376 -11.02 -7.58 0.96
C ARG A 376 -11.58 -6.26 0.42
N ILE A 377 -12.50 -5.64 1.16
CA ILE A 377 -13.12 -4.37 0.77
C ILE A 377 -12.09 -3.22 0.67
N PRO A 378 -11.28 -2.91 1.70
CA PRO A 378 -10.28 -1.85 1.61
C PRO A 378 -9.14 -2.18 0.63
N LEU A 379 -8.87 -3.46 0.35
CA LEU A 379 -7.95 -3.85 -0.73
C LEU A 379 -8.54 -3.47 -2.10
N ARG A 380 -9.79 -3.82 -2.37
CA ARG A 380 -10.51 -3.45 -3.59
C ARG A 380 -10.59 -1.93 -3.76
N TRP A 381 -10.92 -1.21 -2.69
CA TRP A 381 -10.90 0.25 -2.70
C TRP A 381 -9.54 0.82 -3.09
N MET A 382 -8.45 0.34 -2.48
CA MET A 382 -7.10 0.80 -2.80
C MET A 382 -6.73 0.52 -4.26
N LEU A 383 -7.04 -0.67 -4.77
CA LEU A 383 -6.84 -1.02 -6.18
C LEU A 383 -7.59 -0.06 -7.10
N ARG A 384 -8.85 0.24 -6.81
CA ARG A 384 -9.65 1.20 -7.59
C ARG A 384 -9.04 2.60 -7.56
N GLU A 385 -8.55 3.06 -6.41
CA GLU A 385 -7.89 4.37 -6.29
C GLU A 385 -6.58 4.45 -7.09
N ILE A 386 -5.81 3.36 -7.16
CA ILE A 386 -4.62 3.26 -8.03
C ILE A 386 -5.00 3.55 -9.50
N PHE A 387 -6.08 2.93 -10.00
CA PHE A 387 -6.56 3.19 -11.37
C PHE A 387 -7.12 4.60 -11.55
N LYS A 388 -7.91 5.12 -10.60
CA LYS A 388 -8.44 6.49 -10.66
C LYS A 388 -7.32 7.54 -10.72
N CYS A 389 -6.19 7.27 -10.06
CA CYS A 389 -5.01 8.15 -10.07
C CYS A 389 -4.12 7.98 -11.30
N ASN A 390 -4.41 7.02 -12.18
CA ASN A 390 -3.67 6.76 -13.42
C ASN A 390 -2.16 6.53 -13.21
N VAL A 391 -1.77 5.87 -12.11
CA VAL A 391 -0.35 5.75 -11.67
C VAL A 391 0.50 4.77 -12.48
N GLY A 392 -0.12 3.94 -13.33
CA GLY A 392 0.60 3.05 -14.25
C GLY A 392 1.24 1.81 -13.60
N ILE A 393 0.75 1.36 -12.45
CA ILE A 393 1.18 0.07 -11.87
C ILE A 393 0.63 -1.09 -12.72
N MET A 394 1.50 -2.04 -13.06
CA MET A 394 1.20 -3.22 -13.85
C MET A 394 0.81 -4.39 -12.96
N PHE A 395 -0.37 -4.97 -13.22
CA PHE A 395 -0.93 -6.09 -12.48
C PHE A 395 -1.29 -7.25 -13.41
N HIS A 396 -1.18 -8.48 -12.91
CA HIS A 396 -1.71 -9.66 -13.60
C HIS A 396 -3.25 -9.62 -13.57
N LYS A 397 -3.88 -9.57 -14.74
CA LYS A 397 -5.33 -9.34 -14.89
C LYS A 397 -6.18 -10.38 -14.16
N GLU A 398 -5.76 -11.65 -14.24
CA GLU A 398 -6.47 -12.78 -13.61
C GLU A 398 -6.47 -12.75 -12.07
N MET A 399 -5.54 -12.01 -11.45
CA MET A 399 -5.48 -11.89 -9.99
C MET A 399 -6.61 -11.01 -9.41
N PHE A 400 -7.27 -10.17 -10.24
CA PHE A 400 -8.37 -9.32 -9.76
C PHE A 400 -9.57 -10.14 -9.28
N LYS A 401 -9.88 -11.23 -9.98
CA LYS A 401 -10.98 -12.12 -9.58
C LYS A 401 -10.72 -12.77 -8.22
N GLN A 402 -9.46 -13.01 -7.86
CA GLN A 402 -9.06 -13.58 -6.56
C GLN A 402 -9.36 -12.65 -5.38
N VAL A 403 -9.38 -11.34 -5.62
CA VAL A 403 -9.73 -10.34 -4.61
C VAL A 403 -11.20 -9.90 -4.71
N GLY A 404 -12.00 -10.58 -5.54
CA GLY A 404 -13.41 -10.28 -5.74
C GLY A 404 -13.66 -9.02 -6.57
N MET A 405 -12.78 -8.70 -7.53
CA MET A 405 -12.90 -7.54 -8.41
C MET A 405 -12.90 -7.97 -9.88
N ASN A 406 -13.71 -7.32 -10.71
CA ASN A 406 -13.61 -7.48 -12.17
C ASN A 406 -12.56 -6.50 -12.72
N PRO A 407 -11.49 -6.96 -13.39
CA PRO A 407 -10.49 -6.07 -13.97
C PRO A 407 -11.08 -5.09 -15.01
N ASP A 408 -12.13 -5.49 -15.72
CA ASP A 408 -12.79 -4.64 -16.71
C ASP A 408 -13.59 -3.49 -16.05
N SER A 409 -13.79 -3.54 -14.73
CA SER A 409 -14.42 -2.42 -13.98
C SER A 409 -13.47 -1.26 -13.69
N VAL A 410 -12.16 -1.47 -13.87
CA VAL A 410 -11.11 -0.50 -13.56
C VAL A 410 -10.21 -0.18 -14.75
N TYR A 411 -10.19 -1.03 -15.77
CA TYR A 411 -9.36 -0.88 -16.97
C TYR A 411 -10.17 -1.24 -18.24
N PRO A 412 -10.08 -0.45 -19.34
CA PRO A 412 -9.17 0.67 -19.58
C PRO A 412 -9.56 1.97 -18.90
N PHE A 413 -10.80 2.09 -18.43
CA PHE A 413 -11.30 3.23 -17.68
C PHE A 413 -11.98 2.75 -16.40
N VAL A 414 -11.94 3.56 -15.35
CA VAL A 414 -12.65 3.25 -14.11
C VAL A 414 -14.13 3.53 -14.31
N HIS A 415 -14.95 2.49 -14.20
CA HIS A 415 -16.40 2.61 -14.27
C HIS A 415 -17.00 3.00 -12.91
N GLU A 416 -18.09 3.75 -12.94
CA GLU A 416 -18.92 3.96 -11.76
C GLU A 416 -19.50 2.62 -11.30
N ARG A 417 -19.57 2.42 -9.98
CA ARG A 417 -20.03 1.16 -9.40
C ARG A 417 -21.56 1.11 -9.42
N ALA A 418 -22.10 -0.09 -9.58
CA ALA A 418 -23.53 -0.28 -9.42
C ALA A 418 -23.96 0.04 -7.97
N PRO A 419 -25.26 0.33 -7.73
CA PRO A 419 -25.79 0.52 -6.39
C PRO A 419 -25.47 -0.68 -5.48
N PRO A 420 -25.24 -0.44 -4.17
CA PRO A 420 -24.95 -1.51 -3.23
C PRO A 420 -26.07 -2.55 -3.15
N ILE A 421 -25.68 -3.82 -3.04
CA ILE A 421 -26.59 -4.93 -2.76
C ILE A 421 -26.67 -5.11 -1.25
N TYR A 422 -27.90 -5.21 -0.74
CA TYR A 422 -28.19 -5.46 0.66
C TYR A 422 -28.69 -6.89 0.87
N GLN A 423 -28.40 -7.43 2.05
CA GLN A 423 -28.83 -8.77 2.44
C GLN A 423 -30.35 -8.86 2.50
N SER A 424 -30.92 -9.92 1.91
CA SER A 424 -32.33 -10.26 2.13
C SER A 424 -32.52 -10.78 3.57
N PRO A 425 -33.61 -10.42 4.29
CA PRO A 425 -33.90 -10.93 5.64
C PRO A 425 -33.87 -12.46 5.77
N SER A 426 -34.11 -13.18 4.66
CA SER A 426 -34.12 -14.65 4.60
C SER A 426 -32.74 -15.29 4.39
N THR A 427 -31.71 -14.52 4.08
CA THR A 427 -30.37 -15.04 3.78
C THR A 427 -29.56 -15.12 5.07
N PRO A 428 -29.06 -16.29 5.49
CA PRO A 428 -28.21 -16.39 6.68
C PRO A 428 -26.89 -15.64 6.48
N ILE A 429 -26.33 -15.12 7.58
CA ILE A 429 -25.00 -14.51 7.55
C ILE A 429 -23.99 -15.56 7.07
N PRO A 430 -23.14 -15.24 6.08
CA PRO A 430 -22.14 -16.17 5.57
C PRO A 430 -21.21 -16.61 6.70
N THR A 431 -21.02 -17.92 6.85
CA THR A 431 -19.94 -18.45 7.68
C THR A 431 -18.64 -18.40 6.87
N PRO A 432 -17.51 -17.95 7.43
CA PRO A 432 -16.24 -17.93 6.73
C PRO A 432 -15.92 -19.33 6.18
N THR A 433 -15.93 -19.46 4.87
CA THR A 433 -15.58 -20.72 4.21
C THR A 433 -14.12 -20.64 3.83
N VAL A 434 -13.31 -21.50 4.46
CA VAL A 434 -11.92 -21.70 4.04
C VAL A 434 -11.96 -22.53 2.78
N VAL A 435 -11.63 -21.91 1.65
CA VAL A 435 -11.45 -22.64 0.41
C VAL A 435 -10.16 -23.43 0.55
N LYS A 436 -10.26 -24.77 0.47
CA LYS A 436 -9.06 -25.61 0.38
C LYS A 436 -8.36 -25.25 -0.92
N LEU A 437 -7.14 -24.73 -0.82
CA LEU A 437 -6.22 -24.67 -1.94
C LEU A 437 -6.16 -26.08 -2.54
N GLU A 438 -6.37 -26.21 -3.85
CA GLU A 438 -6.17 -27.51 -4.52
C GLU A 438 -4.73 -27.99 -4.29
N GLU A 439 -4.50 -29.29 -4.45
CA GLU A 439 -3.23 -29.97 -4.17
C GLU A 439 -2.03 -29.45 -4.98
N ASP A 440 -2.24 -28.52 -5.92
CA ASP A 440 -1.18 -27.86 -6.65
C ASP A 440 -0.70 -26.58 -5.94
N PRO A 441 0.46 -26.60 -5.25
CA PRO A 441 1.01 -25.45 -4.53
C PRO A 441 1.45 -24.30 -5.45
N THR A 442 1.38 -24.47 -6.77
CA THR A 442 1.72 -23.40 -7.72
C THR A 442 0.59 -22.39 -7.95
N TYR A 443 -0.64 -22.66 -7.46
CA TYR A 443 -1.78 -21.78 -7.68
C TYR A 443 -2.64 -21.60 -6.43
N ILE A 444 -3.04 -20.36 -6.14
CA ILE A 444 -4.17 -20.07 -5.24
C ILE A 444 -5.44 -20.21 -6.08
N THR A 445 -5.91 -21.44 -6.31
CA THR A 445 -7.24 -21.68 -6.88
C THR A 445 -8.28 -21.55 -5.78
N TYR A 446 -9.20 -20.59 -5.93
CA TYR A 446 -10.44 -20.61 -5.18
C TYR A 446 -11.34 -21.65 -5.84
N THR A 447 -11.28 -22.90 -5.38
CA THR A 447 -12.36 -23.85 -5.62
C THR A 447 -13.52 -23.48 -4.71
N ASP A 448 -14.45 -22.71 -5.22
CA ASP A 448 -15.78 -22.69 -4.62
C ASP A 448 -16.75 -23.28 -5.63
N HIS A 449 -17.77 -23.97 -5.14
CA HIS A 449 -18.89 -24.45 -5.94
C HIS A 449 -19.76 -23.29 -6.50
N GLY A 450 -19.28 -22.04 -6.43
CA GLY A 450 -19.80 -20.85 -7.10
C GLY A 450 -18.68 -19.85 -7.44
N GLY A 451 -18.52 -19.52 -8.73
CA GLY A 451 -17.49 -18.59 -9.20
C GLY A 451 -17.68 -17.15 -8.72
N PHE A 452 -16.68 -16.30 -8.95
CA PHE A 452 -16.83 -14.84 -8.85
C PHE A 452 -18.00 -14.38 -9.74
N VAL A 453 -18.98 -13.70 -9.15
CA VAL A 453 -20.18 -13.23 -9.85
C VAL A 453 -20.02 -11.76 -10.26
N ASN A 454 -19.97 -10.87 -9.28
CA ASN A 454 -19.74 -9.44 -9.45
C ASN A 454 -19.21 -8.85 -8.13
N GLU A 455 -18.69 -7.62 -8.18
CA GLU A 455 -18.05 -6.96 -7.04
C GLU A 455 -19.05 -6.56 -5.95
N GLU A 456 -20.28 -6.19 -6.30
CA GLU A 456 -21.32 -5.79 -5.36
C GLU A 456 -21.77 -6.95 -4.45
N GLU A 457 -21.86 -8.16 -5.00
CA GLU A 457 -22.18 -9.37 -4.25
C GLU A 457 -21.00 -9.79 -3.34
N GLU A 458 -19.75 -9.61 -3.80
CA GLU A 458 -18.57 -9.81 -2.96
C GLU A 458 -18.53 -8.79 -1.81
N ASP A 459 -18.77 -7.50 -2.08
CA ASP A 459 -18.86 -6.46 -1.06
C ASP A 459 -19.92 -6.77 -0.01
N MET A 460 -21.09 -7.27 -0.44
CA MET A 460 -22.13 -7.69 0.50
C MET A 460 -21.65 -8.85 1.37
N LYS A 461 -21.07 -9.91 0.79
CA LYS A 461 -20.58 -11.07 1.55
C LYS A 461 -19.45 -10.69 2.51
N ASP A 462 -18.51 -9.86 2.05
CA ASP A 462 -17.39 -9.37 2.85
C ASP A 462 -17.84 -8.45 3.98
N ALA A 463 -18.82 -7.58 3.73
CA ALA A 463 -19.38 -6.68 4.74
C ALA A 463 -20.08 -7.44 5.87
N LEU A 464 -20.53 -8.67 5.61
CA LEU A 464 -21.17 -9.55 6.60
C LEU A 464 -20.18 -10.43 7.37
N SER A 465 -18.91 -10.48 6.96
CA SER A 465 -17.89 -11.31 7.63
C SER A 465 -17.67 -10.89 9.10
N PRO A 466 -17.18 -11.79 9.97
CA PRO A 466 -16.89 -11.47 11.37
C PRO A 466 -15.86 -10.34 11.53
N ILE A 467 -15.97 -9.59 12.63
CA ILE A 467 -14.96 -8.62 13.08
C ILE A 467 -13.99 -9.34 14.00
N TYR A 468 -12.69 -9.15 13.79
CA TYR A 468 -11.64 -9.77 14.59
C TYR A 468 -11.10 -8.77 15.63
N ASP A 469 -11.91 -8.56 16.68
CA ASP A 469 -11.58 -7.67 17.78
C ASP A 469 -10.52 -8.29 18.71
N GLN A 470 -9.33 -7.71 18.68
CA GLN A 470 -8.19 -8.16 19.49
C GLN A 470 -8.43 -7.98 21.00
N LEU A 471 -9.27 -7.04 21.44
CA LEU A 471 -9.61 -6.90 22.87
C LEU A 471 -10.57 -7.99 23.36
N GLU A 472 -11.36 -8.58 22.46
CA GLU A 472 -12.21 -9.74 22.75
C GLU A 472 -11.42 -11.05 22.66
N LEU A 473 -10.55 -11.19 21.64
CA LEU A 473 -9.74 -12.39 21.41
C LEU A 473 -8.59 -12.54 22.42
N GLY A 474 -7.94 -11.43 22.79
CA GLY A 474 -6.72 -11.44 23.60
C GLY A 474 -6.88 -10.69 24.93
N ARG A 475 -7.10 -11.42 26.03
CA ARG A 475 -7.26 -10.82 27.38
C ARG A 475 -6.05 -9.99 27.85
N GLY A 476 -4.85 -10.27 27.33
CA GLY A 476 -3.63 -9.53 27.68
C GLY A 476 -3.68 -8.04 27.30
N TRP A 477 -4.41 -7.68 26.25
CA TRP A 477 -4.56 -6.29 25.82
C TRP A 477 -5.20 -5.40 26.89
N TRP A 478 -6.05 -5.96 27.76
CA TRP A 478 -6.68 -5.23 28.87
C TRP A 478 -5.69 -4.67 29.89
N VAL A 479 -4.48 -5.25 29.99
CA VAL A 479 -3.41 -4.67 30.81
C VAL A 479 -3.02 -3.29 30.29
N LEU A 480 -2.85 -3.16 28.97
CA LEU A 480 -2.53 -1.88 28.34
C LEU A 480 -3.71 -0.91 28.38
N GLU A 481 -4.95 -1.42 28.30
CA GLU A 481 -6.17 -0.61 28.40
C GLU A 481 -6.34 0.06 29.76
N MET A 482 -5.92 -0.64 30.82
CA MET A 482 -6.03 -0.19 32.22
C MET A 482 -4.82 0.62 32.67
N THR A 483 -3.73 0.60 31.90
CA THR A 483 -2.54 1.41 32.18
C THR A 483 -2.80 2.86 31.77
N PRO A 484 -2.66 3.86 32.68
CA PRO A 484 -2.75 5.26 32.31
C PRO A 484 -1.74 5.60 31.20
N GLN A 485 -2.22 6.19 30.11
CA GLN A 485 -1.38 6.62 29.00
C GLN A 485 -1.56 8.11 28.73
N PRO A 486 -0.49 8.81 28.32
CA PRO A 486 -0.63 10.18 27.84
C PRO A 486 -1.39 10.16 26.51
N ARG A 487 -2.56 10.80 26.47
CA ARG A 487 -3.33 11.01 25.25
C ARG A 487 -3.19 12.46 24.81
N ARG A 488 -2.76 12.65 23.57
CA ARG A 488 -2.67 13.96 22.95
C ARG A 488 -3.83 14.12 21.97
N TYR A 489 -4.68 15.11 22.22
CA TYR A 489 -5.81 15.43 21.35
C TYR A 489 -5.89 16.94 21.19
N GLN A 490 -6.51 17.37 20.10
CA GLN A 490 -6.81 18.77 19.85
C GLN A 490 -8.16 19.06 20.50
N ARG A 491 -8.26 20.13 21.29
CA ARG A 491 -9.57 20.55 21.82
C ARG A 491 -10.35 21.30 20.75
N ASP A 492 -11.65 21.05 20.71
CA ASP A 492 -12.56 21.64 19.73
C ASP A 492 -12.83 23.14 20.01
N ASP A 493 -12.56 23.63 21.23
CA ASP A 493 -12.83 25.01 21.66
C ASP A 493 -11.78 26.01 21.15
N ASP A 494 -10.50 25.69 21.32
CA ASP A 494 -9.38 26.59 21.03
C ASP A 494 -8.36 26.02 20.05
N GLY A 495 -8.61 24.82 19.52
CA GLY A 495 -7.71 24.13 18.61
C GLY A 495 -6.36 23.76 19.24
N LYS A 496 -6.17 23.95 20.56
CA LYS A 496 -4.89 23.66 21.21
C LYS A 496 -4.78 22.18 21.50
N TRP A 497 -3.61 21.66 21.20
CA TRP A 497 -3.21 20.31 21.57
C TRP A 497 -2.98 20.22 23.08
N VAL A 498 -3.61 19.25 23.74
CA VAL A 498 -3.46 18.99 25.17
C VAL A 498 -3.07 17.53 25.40
N THR A 499 -2.18 17.30 26.36
CA THR A 499 -1.81 15.94 26.79
C THR A 499 -2.50 15.63 28.11
N LYS A 500 -3.45 14.68 28.09
CA LYS A 500 -4.16 14.21 29.28
C LYS A 500 -3.80 12.75 29.56
N TRP A 501 -3.36 12.48 30.78
CA TRP A 501 -3.26 11.10 31.26
C TRP A 501 -4.66 10.53 31.43
N SER A 502 -4.93 9.43 30.75
CA SER A 502 -6.22 8.77 30.83
C SER A 502 -6.09 7.28 30.57
N ILE A 503 -7.08 6.55 31.07
CA ILE A 503 -7.25 5.12 30.84
C ILE A 503 -8.25 4.97 29.69
N ASN A 504 -7.94 4.15 28.70
CA ASN A 504 -8.78 4.01 27.51
C ASN A 504 -10.07 3.22 27.80
N LYS A 505 -9.96 2.10 28.52
CA LYS A 505 -11.08 1.19 28.83
C LYS A 505 -11.82 0.71 27.58
N GLY A 506 -11.10 0.44 26.49
CA GLY A 506 -11.68 -0.04 25.24
C GLY A 506 -12.58 0.97 24.53
N LYS A 507 -12.41 2.28 24.79
CA LYS A 507 -13.15 3.31 24.05
C LYS A 507 -12.72 3.34 22.58
N GLY A 508 -13.70 3.47 21.70
CA GLY A 508 -13.50 3.60 20.27
C GLY A 508 -12.64 4.81 19.88
N ARG A 509 -12.18 4.80 18.64
CA ARG A 509 -11.40 5.90 18.07
C ARG A 509 -12.18 7.21 18.06
N HIS A 510 -11.43 8.28 18.30
CA HIS A 510 -11.91 9.64 18.08
C HIS A 510 -11.64 10.05 16.64
N ILE A 511 -12.68 10.46 15.92
CA ILE A 511 -12.57 11.01 14.57
C ILE A 511 -12.62 12.54 14.69
N PRO A 512 -11.52 13.27 14.41
CA PRO A 512 -11.50 14.72 14.51
C PRO A 512 -12.27 15.40 13.36
N ARG A 513 -12.71 16.64 13.57
CA ARG A 513 -13.27 17.55 12.55
C ARG A 513 -14.43 16.98 11.72
N GLN A 514 -15.31 16.21 12.37
CA GLN A 514 -16.46 15.59 11.70
C GLN A 514 -17.41 16.62 11.07
N GLU A 515 -17.61 17.76 11.71
CA GLU A 515 -18.52 18.81 11.24
C GLU A 515 -17.95 19.64 10.06
N GLU A 516 -16.63 19.86 10.05
CA GLU A 516 -15.96 20.70 9.04
C GLU A 516 -15.70 19.95 7.73
N GLU A 517 -15.13 18.74 7.82
CA GLU A 517 -14.63 18.01 6.65
C GLU A 517 -15.57 16.87 6.21
N ARG A 518 -16.60 16.55 7.03
CA ARG A 518 -17.51 15.39 6.93
C ARG A 518 -16.76 14.06 6.72
N VAL A 519 -16.94 13.13 7.66
CA VAL A 519 -16.23 11.84 7.64
C VAL A 519 -16.59 11.02 6.40
N LYS A 520 -15.60 10.64 5.59
CA LYS A 520 -15.78 9.72 4.45
C LYS A 520 -15.80 8.28 4.95
N ILE A 521 -16.91 7.58 4.73
CA ILE A 521 -17.09 6.19 5.14
C ILE A 521 -17.43 5.36 3.90
N HIS A 522 -16.79 4.22 3.73
CA HIS A 522 -17.07 3.35 2.59
C HIS A 522 -18.49 2.76 2.68
N ARG A 523 -19.19 2.65 1.54
CA ARG A 523 -20.58 2.17 1.45
C ARG A 523 -20.83 0.81 2.12
N SER A 524 -19.81 -0.05 2.17
CA SER A 524 -19.91 -1.37 2.82
C SER A 524 -20.22 -1.30 4.31
N VAL A 525 -19.85 -0.20 4.98
CA VAL A 525 -20.21 0.00 6.40
C VAL A 525 -21.72 0.17 6.53
N ARG A 526 -22.35 0.87 5.57
CA ARG A 526 -23.82 0.98 5.51
C ARG A 526 -24.49 -0.36 5.24
N ILE A 527 -23.95 -1.14 4.30
CA ILE A 527 -24.41 -2.52 4.03
C ILE A 527 -24.44 -3.32 5.33
N ARG A 528 -23.35 -3.27 6.12
CA ARG A 528 -23.25 -3.96 7.40
C ARG A 528 -24.22 -3.41 8.48
N MET A 529 -24.42 -2.10 8.54
CA MET A 529 -25.34 -1.47 9.51
C MET A 529 -26.82 -1.79 9.25
N GLU A 530 -27.18 -1.99 7.98
CA GLU A 530 -28.55 -2.32 7.55
C GLU A 530 -28.81 -3.82 7.50
N ALA A 531 -27.76 -4.65 7.56
CA ALA A 531 -27.88 -6.09 7.57
C ALA A 531 -28.66 -6.65 8.77
N GLU A 532 -29.46 -7.67 8.50
CA GLU A 532 -30.25 -8.40 9.49
C GLU A 532 -29.62 -9.78 9.79
N GLY A 533 -29.93 -10.34 10.95
CA GLY A 533 -29.45 -11.66 11.36
C GLY A 533 -28.18 -11.67 12.22
N PHE A 534 -27.55 -10.51 12.44
CA PHE A 534 -26.53 -10.41 13.50
C PHE A 534 -27.21 -10.56 14.86
N LYS A 535 -26.48 -11.15 15.83
CA LYS A 535 -26.97 -11.26 17.22
C LYS A 535 -27.35 -9.90 17.80
N GLU A 536 -26.59 -8.87 17.45
CA GLU A 536 -26.82 -7.47 17.81
C GLU A 536 -26.64 -6.61 16.56
N LYS A 537 -27.45 -5.55 16.42
CA LYS A 537 -27.34 -4.62 15.30
C LYS A 537 -25.97 -3.95 15.32
N TYR A 538 -25.26 -4.00 14.20
CA TYR A 538 -23.93 -3.43 14.09
C TYR A 538 -23.96 -1.90 14.16
N TRP A 539 -23.10 -1.36 15.02
CA TRP A 539 -22.75 0.05 15.08
C TRP A 539 -21.23 0.17 15.24
N PRO A 540 -20.57 1.07 14.49
CA PRO A 540 -19.13 1.30 14.63
C PRO A 540 -18.72 1.62 16.07
N LYS A 541 -17.57 1.11 16.53
CA LYS A 541 -17.03 1.50 17.85
C LYS A 541 -16.61 2.97 17.90
N ALA A 542 -16.11 3.52 16.79
CA ALA A 542 -15.81 4.95 16.67
C ALA A 542 -17.09 5.79 16.76
N HIS A 543 -17.02 6.90 17.50
CA HIS A 543 -18.19 7.77 17.67
C HIS A 543 -18.41 8.66 16.44
N LEU A 544 -19.58 8.54 15.82
CA LEU A 544 -20.06 9.38 14.73
C LEU A 544 -21.11 10.35 15.25
N HIS A 545 -20.87 11.66 15.13
CA HIS A 545 -21.77 12.70 15.61
C HIS A 545 -22.44 13.51 14.48
N CYS A 546 -21.97 13.36 13.24
CA CYS A 546 -22.59 13.95 12.05
C CYS A 546 -22.89 12.86 10.99
N GLU A 547 -23.69 13.21 9.98
CA GLU A 547 -23.93 12.33 8.85
C GLU A 547 -22.66 12.22 7.96
N PRO A 548 -22.12 11.00 7.78
CA PRO A 548 -20.90 10.80 6.98
C PRO A 548 -21.18 11.00 5.49
N ILE A 549 -20.11 11.18 4.71
CA ILE A 549 -20.13 11.07 3.26
C ILE A 549 -19.88 9.61 2.91
N TRP A 550 -20.86 8.96 2.27
CA TRP A 550 -20.72 7.60 1.77
C TRP A 550 -19.92 7.60 0.47
N VAL A 551 -18.87 6.78 0.39
CA VAL A 551 -17.97 6.67 -0.78
C VAL A 551 -17.81 5.22 -1.25
N ASP A 552 -17.32 5.08 -2.48
CA ASP A 552 -17.11 3.82 -3.21
C ASP A 552 -15.64 3.40 -3.31
#